data_AF-A0AAV6YDB8-F1
#
_entry.id   AF-A0AAV6YDB8-F1
#
_cell.length_a   1.000
_cell.length_b   1.000
_cell.length_c   1.000
_cell.angle_alpha   90.00
_cell.angle_beta   90.00
_cell.angle_gamma   90.00
#
_symmetry.space_group_name_H-M   'P 1'
#
loop_
_entity.id
_entity.type
_entity.pdbx_description
1 polymer ?
#
loop_
_entity_poly.entity_id
_entity_poly.type
_entity_poly.pdbx_seq_one_letter_code
_entity_poly.pdbx_strand_id
1 'polypeptide(L)'
;MGLRRAQGPDGGLSASKYSYIGGFDCTSNVLAGQRFGIPVAGTVAHSYVASFSSLDEVRHQALHPAGSQEGGADFLALAQSWLQRVCDLLQIPPQSTNPGELAAFVSYAIAFPRNFLVVVDTYSVMMSGIPNFCAVALALQDLGYTAVGVRLDSGDLARQSVEIRKIFLQCAER
;
A
#
# COMPACT_ATOMS: atom_id res chain seq x y z
N MET A 1 3.92 -5.55 -16.41
CA MET A 1 5.27 -6.14 -16.57
C MET A 1 6.27 -5.51 -15.60
N GLY A 2 7.09 -6.32 -14.94
CA GLY A 2 8.14 -5.87 -14.01
C GLY A 2 9.55 -5.88 -14.63
N LEU A 3 10.42 -4.99 -14.15
CA LEU A 3 11.72 -4.68 -14.77
C LEU A 3 12.98 -5.26 -14.08
N ARG A 4 12.83 -5.97 -12.96
CA ARG A 4 13.93 -6.20 -11.98
C ARG A 4 15.25 -6.75 -12.55
N ARG A 5 15.23 -7.43 -13.71
CA ARG A 5 16.42 -8.06 -14.33
C ARG A 5 16.38 -8.03 -15.87
N ALA A 6 15.87 -6.95 -16.46
CA ALA A 6 15.85 -6.83 -17.92
C ALA A 6 17.28 -6.68 -18.48
N GLN A 7 17.55 -7.34 -19.61
CA GLN A 7 18.92 -7.49 -20.13
C GLN A 7 19.40 -6.24 -20.88
N GLY A 8 20.57 -5.71 -20.50
CA GLY A 8 21.22 -4.63 -21.23
C GLY A 8 20.47 -3.29 -21.15
N PRO A 9 20.95 -2.25 -21.86
CA PRO A 9 20.43 -0.90 -21.75
C PRO A 9 18.98 -0.76 -22.24
N ASP A 10 18.60 -1.49 -23.29
CA ASP A 10 17.27 -1.40 -23.91
C ASP A 10 16.33 -2.57 -23.58
N GLY A 11 16.81 -3.60 -22.86
CA GLY A 11 15.99 -4.78 -22.58
C GLY A 11 14.74 -4.48 -21.78
N GLY A 12 14.81 -3.50 -20.87
CA GLY A 12 13.63 -3.08 -20.09
C GLY A 12 12.57 -2.41 -20.97
N LEU A 13 13.00 -1.63 -21.96
CA LEU A 13 12.13 -0.91 -22.89
C LEU A 13 11.48 -1.87 -23.88
N SER A 14 12.28 -2.73 -24.51
CA SER A 14 11.79 -3.71 -25.48
C SER A 14 10.87 -4.73 -24.82
N ALA A 15 11.25 -5.28 -23.66
CA ALA A 15 10.41 -6.22 -22.91
C ALA A 15 9.06 -5.60 -22.55
N SER A 16 9.05 -4.35 -22.06
CA SER A 16 7.81 -3.66 -21.71
C SER A 16 6.90 -3.47 -22.93
N LYS A 17 7.47 -3.03 -24.07
CA LYS A 17 6.73 -2.81 -25.31
C LYS A 17 6.09 -4.10 -25.83
N TYR A 18 6.89 -5.15 -26.00
CA TYR A 18 6.39 -6.39 -26.62
C TYR A 18 5.48 -7.17 -25.70
N SER A 19 5.65 -7.08 -24.38
CA SER A 19 4.72 -7.69 -23.43
C SER A 19 3.35 -7.01 -23.47
N TYR A 20 3.32 -5.68 -23.61
CA TYR A 20 2.07 -4.94 -23.78
C TYR A 20 1.35 -5.34 -25.07
N ILE A 21 2.07 -5.42 -26.19
CA ILE A 21 1.52 -5.94 -27.47
C ILE A 21 1.01 -7.38 -27.32
N GLY A 22 1.71 -8.21 -26.52
CA GLY A 22 1.31 -9.58 -26.21
C GLY A 22 0.10 -9.71 -25.26
N GLY A 23 -0.46 -8.60 -24.78
CA GLY A 23 -1.68 -8.59 -23.97
C GLY A 23 -1.53 -8.24 -22.49
N PHE A 24 -0.36 -7.78 -22.04
CA PHE A 24 -0.24 -7.22 -20.69
C PHE A 24 -0.88 -5.83 -20.62
N ASP A 25 -1.55 -5.49 -19.51
CA ASP A 25 -2.30 -4.23 -19.38
C ASP A 25 -1.43 -3.01 -19.07
N CYS A 26 -0.26 -3.21 -18.44
CA CYS A 26 0.57 -2.11 -17.96
C CYS A 26 2.04 -2.53 -17.72
N THR A 27 2.91 -1.54 -17.50
CA THR A 27 4.33 -1.75 -17.15
C THR A 27 4.79 -0.81 -16.03
N SER A 28 5.82 -1.21 -15.27
CA SER A 28 6.49 -0.29 -14.34
C SER A 28 7.51 0.61 -15.04
N ASN A 29 7.72 0.44 -16.35
CA ASN A 29 8.71 1.19 -17.12
C ASN A 29 8.20 2.56 -17.57
N VAL A 30 8.64 3.62 -16.89
CA VAL A 30 8.30 5.01 -17.23
C VAL A 30 8.76 5.43 -18.63
N LEU A 31 9.89 4.92 -19.13
CA LEU A 31 10.38 5.22 -20.48
C LEU A 31 9.48 4.59 -21.55
N ALA A 32 8.95 3.41 -21.29
CA ALA A 32 7.98 2.77 -22.18
C ALA A 32 6.65 3.54 -22.19
N GLY A 33 6.20 4.03 -21.02
CA GLY A 33 5.05 4.93 -20.93
C GLY A 33 5.27 6.23 -21.71
N GLN A 34 6.43 6.87 -21.54
CA GLN A 34 6.76 8.11 -22.25
C GLN A 34 6.84 7.92 -23.77
N ARG A 35 7.50 6.87 -24.25
CA ARG A 35 7.76 6.67 -25.69
C ARG A 35 6.60 6.05 -26.46
N PHE A 36 5.83 5.18 -25.80
CA PHE A 36 4.83 4.35 -26.48
C PHE A 36 3.42 4.52 -25.93
N GLY A 37 3.21 5.39 -24.93
CA GLY A 37 1.89 5.62 -24.33
C GLY A 37 1.36 4.40 -23.54
N ILE A 38 2.24 3.48 -23.15
CA ILE A 38 1.84 2.28 -22.40
C ILE A 38 1.46 2.69 -20.97
N PRO A 39 0.31 2.24 -20.43
CA PRO A 39 -0.07 2.54 -19.05
C PRO A 39 1.02 2.14 -18.05
N VAL A 40 1.37 3.08 -17.16
CA VAL A 40 2.38 2.88 -16.14
C VAL A 40 1.72 2.59 -14.80
N ALA A 41 2.08 1.46 -14.19
CA ALA A 41 1.59 1.07 -12.88
C ALA A 41 2.68 0.35 -12.08
N GLY A 42 2.61 0.49 -10.76
CA GLY A 42 3.53 -0.13 -9.81
C GLY A 42 3.10 0.18 -8.39
N THR A 43 3.59 -0.61 -7.44
CA THR A 43 3.30 -0.42 -6.02
C THR A 43 4.59 -0.09 -5.26
N VAL A 44 4.46 0.24 -3.98
CA VAL A 44 5.60 0.51 -3.11
C VAL A 44 6.58 -0.69 -3.00
N ALA A 45 7.87 -0.41 -2.79
CA ALA A 45 8.89 -1.43 -2.64
C ALA A 45 9.06 -1.87 -1.18
N HIS A 46 9.48 -3.12 -0.94
CA HIS A 46 9.86 -3.62 0.39
C HIS A 46 10.91 -2.74 1.07
N SER A 47 11.89 -2.24 0.31
CA SER A 47 12.95 -1.38 0.85
C SER A 47 12.44 -0.04 1.39
N TYR A 48 11.30 0.45 0.89
CA TYR A 48 10.67 1.64 1.44
C TYR A 48 10.00 1.34 2.78
N VAL A 49 9.29 0.22 2.91
CA VAL A 49 8.69 -0.17 4.19
C VAL A 49 9.78 -0.44 5.24
N ALA A 50 10.81 -1.17 4.86
CA ALA A 50 11.92 -1.53 5.74
C ALA A 50 12.84 -0.35 6.12
N SER A 51 12.70 0.83 5.50
CA SER A 51 13.49 2.00 5.88
C SER A 51 12.96 2.73 7.11
N PHE A 52 11.76 2.40 7.58
CA PHE A 52 11.14 2.98 8.76
C PHE A 52 11.31 2.06 9.96
N SER A 53 11.66 2.62 11.11
CA SER A 53 11.85 1.89 12.37
C SER A 53 10.82 2.29 13.43
N SER A 54 10.37 3.55 13.44
CA SER A 54 9.36 4.04 14.39
C SER A 54 8.36 5.03 13.79
N LEU A 55 7.31 5.33 14.55
CA LEU A 55 6.29 6.33 14.18
C LEU A 55 6.82 7.77 14.21
N ASP A 56 7.92 8.02 14.92
CA ASP A 56 8.53 9.36 15.01
C ASP A 56 9.13 9.82 13.66
N GLU A 57 9.33 8.88 12.74
CA GLU A 57 9.84 9.15 11.39
C GLU A 57 8.75 9.72 10.46
N VAL A 58 7.48 9.74 10.88
CA VAL A 58 6.37 10.36 10.16
C VAL A 58 6.45 11.89 10.30
N ARG A 59 7.13 12.53 9.34
CA ARG A 59 7.38 13.99 9.35
C ARG A 59 6.15 14.84 9.06
N HIS A 60 5.28 14.34 8.19
CA HIS A 60 4.03 15.01 7.83
C HIS A 60 2.90 14.17 8.42
N GLN A 61 2.07 14.78 9.27
CA GLN A 61 0.97 14.10 9.95
C GLN A 61 -0.39 14.62 9.49
N ALA A 62 -0.44 15.79 8.85
CA ALA A 62 -1.67 16.36 8.36
C ALA A 62 -2.07 15.75 7.01
N LEU A 63 -3.30 15.25 6.92
CA LEU A 63 -3.95 14.93 5.65
C LEU A 63 -5.26 15.71 5.53
N HIS A 64 -5.44 16.37 4.39
CA HIS A 64 -6.66 17.13 4.09
C HIS A 64 -7.76 16.20 3.58
N PRO A 65 -9.02 16.36 4.04
CA PRO A 65 -10.15 15.64 3.49
C PRO A 65 -10.29 15.81 1.98
N ALA A 66 -10.77 14.77 1.30
CA ALA A 66 -11.00 14.80 -0.14
C ALA A 66 -12.00 15.92 -0.50
N GLY A 67 -11.52 16.90 -1.27
CA GLY A 67 -12.35 18.02 -1.75
C GLY A 67 -12.26 19.29 -0.91
N SER A 68 -11.60 19.26 0.25
CA SER A 68 -11.37 20.42 1.11
C SER A 68 -9.88 20.79 1.14
N GLN A 69 -9.56 22.07 0.96
CA GLN A 69 -8.20 22.60 1.18
C GLN A 69 -8.03 23.18 2.60
N GLU A 70 -9.11 23.25 3.38
CA GLU A 70 -9.12 23.74 4.76
C GLU A 70 -9.23 22.58 5.75
N GLY A 71 -8.47 22.66 6.84
CA GLY A 71 -8.44 21.65 7.91
C GLY A 71 -7.57 20.44 7.55
N GLY A 72 -6.47 20.24 8.28
CA GLY A 72 -5.68 19.01 8.21
C GLY A 72 -6.01 18.14 9.42
N ALA A 73 -6.47 16.91 9.19
CA ALA A 73 -6.62 15.94 10.27
C ALA A 73 -5.24 15.37 10.62
N ASP A 74 -4.99 15.13 11.91
CA ASP A 74 -3.84 14.32 12.34
C ASP A 74 -4.08 12.88 11.91
N PHE A 75 -3.55 12.56 10.73
CA PHE A 75 -3.75 11.29 10.06
C PHE A 75 -3.02 10.15 10.77
N LEU A 76 -1.88 10.43 11.41
CA LEU A 76 -1.16 9.44 12.20
C LEU A 76 -1.99 9.03 13.42
N ALA A 77 -2.50 10.00 14.18
CA ALA A 77 -3.36 9.73 15.32
C ALA A 77 -4.64 8.99 14.91
N LEU A 78 -5.23 9.38 13.77
CA LEU A 78 -6.41 8.70 13.22
C LEU A 78 -6.11 7.24 12.87
N ALA A 79 -4.99 6.98 12.17
CA ALA A 79 -4.58 5.62 11.82
C ALA A 79 -4.28 4.77 13.05
N GLN A 80 -3.64 5.33 14.09
CA GLN A 80 -3.42 4.63 15.37
C GLN A 80 -4.74 4.28 16.06
N SER A 81 -5.72 5.19 16.03
CA SER A 81 -7.05 4.93 16.61
C SER A 81 -7.78 3.79 15.90
N TRP A 82 -7.67 3.72 14.58
CA TRP A 82 -8.22 2.62 13.78
C TRP A 82 -7.46 1.32 13.98
N LEU A 83 -6.13 1.38 14.13
CA LEU A 83 -5.34 0.19 14.40
C LEU A 83 -5.81 -0.52 15.66
N GLN A 84 -6.07 0.22 16.74
CA GLN A 84 -6.62 -0.36 17.97
C GLN A 84 -7.95 -1.10 17.69
N ARG A 85 -8.88 -0.46 16.97
CA ARG A 85 -10.19 -1.03 16.63
C ARG A 85 -10.09 -2.26 15.71
N VAL A 86 -9.14 -2.24 14.79
CA VAL A 86 -8.87 -3.35 13.86
C VAL A 86 -8.24 -4.52 14.61
N CYS A 87 -7.29 -4.27 15.50
CA CYS A 87 -6.70 -5.31 16.35
C CYS A 87 -7.77 -5.98 17.23
N ASP A 88 -8.68 -5.19 17.81
CA ASP A 88 -9.81 -5.72 18.59
C ASP A 88 -10.74 -6.57 17.72
N LEU A 89 -11.04 -6.13 16.48
CA LEU A 89 -11.86 -6.88 15.53
C LEU A 89 -11.21 -8.23 15.14
N LEU A 90 -9.91 -8.21 14.88
CA LEU A 90 -9.14 -9.38 14.45
C LEU A 90 -8.67 -10.26 15.61
N GLN A 91 -8.96 -9.86 16.86
CA GLN A 91 -8.54 -10.54 18.07
C GLN A 91 -7.01 -10.74 18.15
N ILE A 92 -6.24 -9.74 17.71
CA ILE A 92 -4.78 -9.74 17.79
C ILE A 92 -4.28 -8.68 18.78
N PRO A 93 -3.17 -8.93 19.50
CA PRO A 93 -2.57 -7.91 20.36
C PRO A 93 -2.06 -6.72 19.52
N PRO A 94 -2.41 -5.46 19.83
CA PRO A 94 -1.91 -4.30 19.09
C PRO A 94 -0.38 -4.23 19.00
N GLN A 95 0.31 -4.71 20.02
CA GLN A 95 1.77 -4.75 20.12
C GLN A 95 2.44 -5.75 19.16
N SER A 96 1.65 -6.61 18.50
CA SER A 96 2.16 -7.55 17.50
C SER A 96 2.43 -6.90 16.14
N THR A 97 1.90 -5.68 15.93
CA THR A 97 2.12 -4.92 14.70
C THR A 97 3.49 -4.22 14.73
N ASN A 98 4.12 -4.10 13.56
CA ASN A 98 5.37 -3.36 13.42
C ASN A 98 5.08 -1.84 13.29
N PRO A 99 5.59 -0.99 14.20
CA PRO A 99 5.35 0.45 14.16
C PRO A 99 6.03 1.16 12.97
N GLY A 100 7.19 0.68 12.52
CA GLY A 100 7.85 1.19 11.31
C GLY A 100 7.05 0.90 10.05
N GLU A 101 6.41 -0.27 9.97
CA GLU A 101 5.51 -0.61 8.85
C GLU A 101 4.28 0.32 8.83
N LEU A 102 3.67 0.60 9.98
CA LEU A 102 2.59 1.58 10.08
C LEU A 102 3.08 2.98 9.67
N ALA A 103 4.25 3.40 10.13
CA ALA A 103 4.85 4.70 9.77
C ALA A 103 5.04 4.83 8.24
N ALA A 104 5.53 3.78 7.59
CA ALA A 104 5.70 3.73 6.15
C ALA A 104 4.35 3.83 5.42
N PHE A 105 3.32 3.14 5.88
CA PHE A 105 1.99 3.17 5.27
C PHE A 105 1.33 4.53 5.43
N VAL A 106 1.40 5.11 6.62
CA VAL A 106 0.90 6.46 6.90
C VAL A 106 1.61 7.49 6.00
N SER A 107 2.95 7.42 5.93
CA SER A 107 3.75 8.32 5.09
C SER A 107 3.41 8.17 3.60
N TYR A 108 3.19 6.93 3.14
CA TYR A 108 2.80 6.66 1.76
C TYR A 108 1.37 7.16 1.45
N ALA A 109 0.43 6.96 2.37
CA ALA A 109 -0.94 7.43 2.25
C ALA A 109 -1.03 8.96 2.20
N ILE A 110 -0.21 9.68 2.97
CA ILE A 110 -0.16 11.14 2.93
C ILE A 110 0.36 11.63 1.57
N ALA A 111 1.37 10.97 1.01
CA ALA A 111 1.91 11.32 -0.31
C ALA A 111 0.96 10.93 -1.47
N PHE A 112 0.25 9.81 -1.34
CA PHE A 112 -0.57 9.23 -2.40
C PHE A 112 -1.96 8.80 -1.90
N PRO A 113 -2.79 9.73 -1.37
CA PRO A 113 -4.04 9.37 -0.68
C PRO A 113 -5.08 8.75 -1.61
N ARG A 114 -5.04 9.09 -2.90
CA ARG A 114 -5.91 8.51 -3.95
C ARG A 114 -5.38 7.23 -4.57
N ASN A 115 -4.14 6.85 -4.29
CA ASN A 115 -3.49 5.69 -4.89
C ASN A 115 -2.77 4.85 -3.83
N PHE A 116 -3.41 4.67 -2.68
CA PHE A 116 -2.85 3.92 -1.56
C PHE A 116 -2.86 2.42 -1.87
N LEU A 117 -1.69 1.89 -2.25
CA LEU A 117 -1.44 0.51 -2.61
C LEU A 117 -0.07 0.07 -2.07
N VAL A 118 -0.08 -0.73 -1.01
CA VAL A 118 1.11 -1.06 -0.23
C VAL A 118 1.44 -2.55 -0.25
N VAL A 119 2.70 -2.88 0.01
CA VAL A 119 3.16 -4.26 0.19
C VAL A 119 3.02 -4.65 1.66
N VAL A 120 2.44 -5.82 1.93
CA VAL A 120 2.04 -6.23 3.30
C VAL A 120 2.78 -7.44 3.84
N ASP A 121 3.73 -7.99 3.07
CA ASP A 121 4.52 -9.15 3.44
C ASP A 121 5.99 -8.82 3.75
N THR A 122 6.28 -7.59 4.18
CA THR A 122 7.62 -7.19 4.65
C THR A 122 7.95 -7.83 6.00
N TYR A 123 6.97 -7.92 6.90
CA TYR A 123 7.08 -8.63 8.18
C TYR A 123 6.08 -9.80 8.23
N SER A 124 5.04 -9.70 9.05
CA SER A 124 3.96 -10.69 9.13
C SER A 124 2.71 -10.15 8.47
N VAL A 125 2.21 -10.85 7.43
CA VAL A 125 1.00 -10.48 6.71
C VAL A 125 -0.19 -10.35 7.67
N MET A 126 -0.44 -11.38 8.48
CA MET A 126 -1.66 -11.45 9.31
C MET A 126 -1.54 -10.70 10.64
N MET A 127 -0.33 -10.58 11.18
CA MET A 127 -0.11 -9.95 12.49
C MET A 127 0.35 -8.49 12.40
N SER A 128 0.76 -8.01 11.22
CA SER A 128 1.29 -6.66 11.05
C SER A 128 0.75 -5.99 9.79
N GLY A 129 1.03 -6.54 8.61
CA GLY A 129 0.76 -5.87 7.33
C GLY A 129 -0.73 -5.61 7.08
N ILE A 130 -1.58 -6.61 7.25
CA ILE A 130 -3.04 -6.47 7.06
C ILE A 130 -3.68 -5.58 8.12
N PRO A 131 -3.40 -5.75 9.43
CA PRO A 131 -3.88 -4.82 10.45
C PRO A 131 -3.49 -3.37 10.18
N ASN A 132 -2.21 -3.12 9.86
CA ASN A 132 -1.70 -1.78 9.53
C ASN A 132 -2.37 -1.22 8.27
N PHE A 133 -2.53 -2.04 7.23
CA PHE A 133 -3.23 -1.63 6.00
C PHE A 133 -4.69 -1.25 6.29
N CYS A 134 -5.45 -2.10 6.99
CA CYS A 134 -6.85 -1.83 7.30
C CYS A 134 -7.00 -0.55 8.13
N ALA A 135 -6.09 -0.33 9.10
CA ALA A 135 -6.08 0.88 9.91
C ALA A 135 -5.93 2.15 9.06
N VAL A 136 -4.95 2.16 8.15
CA VAL A 136 -4.69 3.30 7.25
C VAL A 136 -5.80 3.45 6.21
N ALA A 137 -6.35 2.35 5.69
CA ALA A 137 -7.44 2.37 4.72
C ALA A 137 -8.73 2.95 5.30
N LEU A 138 -9.09 2.58 6.53
CA LEU A 138 -10.25 3.14 7.24
C LEU A 138 -10.03 4.61 7.60
N ALA A 139 -8.83 4.98 8.03
CA ALA A 139 -8.47 6.39 8.25
C ALA A 139 -8.57 7.23 6.96
N LEU A 140 -8.18 6.66 5.81
CA LEU A 140 -8.36 7.31 4.50
C LEU A 140 -9.85 7.48 4.15
N GLN A 141 -10.66 6.46 4.44
CA GLN A 141 -12.10 6.47 4.19
C GLN A 141 -12.82 7.56 4.99
N ASP A 142 -12.46 7.74 6.27
CA ASP A 142 -12.98 8.85 7.10
C ASP A 142 -12.71 10.23 6.49
N LEU A 143 -11.62 10.35 5.72
CA LEU A 143 -11.24 11.57 5.01
C LEU A 143 -11.74 11.61 3.56
N GLY A 144 -12.59 10.67 3.14
CA GLY A 144 -13.19 10.63 1.80
C GLY A 144 -12.26 10.09 0.71
N TYR A 145 -11.16 9.44 1.08
CA TYR A 145 -10.30 8.70 0.14
C TYR A 145 -10.64 7.21 0.12
N THR A 146 -10.15 6.50 -0.90
CA THR A 146 -10.36 5.06 -1.01
C THR A 146 -9.02 4.39 -1.27
N ALA A 147 -8.70 3.40 -0.45
CA ALA A 147 -7.53 2.55 -0.66
C ALA A 147 -7.70 1.73 -1.94
N VAL A 148 -6.60 1.53 -2.67
CA VAL A 148 -6.60 0.77 -3.93
C VAL A 148 -6.40 -0.73 -3.68
N GLY A 149 -5.55 -1.11 -2.73
CA GLY A 149 -5.37 -2.51 -2.36
C GLY A 149 -4.04 -2.83 -1.69
N VAL A 150 -3.65 -4.11 -1.76
CA VAL A 150 -2.41 -4.65 -1.17
C VAL A 150 -1.62 -5.50 -2.17
N ARG A 151 -0.30 -5.61 -1.97
CA ARG A 151 0.59 -6.52 -2.70
C ARG A 151 1.16 -7.59 -1.76
N LEU A 152 1.19 -8.83 -2.24
CA LEU A 152 1.87 -9.98 -1.64
C LEU A 152 2.93 -10.50 -2.61
N ASP A 153 4.15 -10.75 -2.12
CA ASP A 153 5.27 -11.29 -2.89
C ASP A 153 5.71 -12.70 -2.40
N SER A 154 5.16 -13.21 -1.29
CA SER A 154 5.58 -14.46 -0.64
C SER A 154 4.44 -15.27 0.01
N GLY A 155 4.74 -16.55 0.34
CA GLY A 155 3.82 -17.50 0.96
C GLY A 155 2.81 -18.14 -0.02
N ASP A 156 1.76 -18.75 0.52
CA ASP A 156 0.64 -19.28 -0.29
C ASP A 156 -0.28 -18.13 -0.70
N LEU A 157 -0.06 -17.58 -1.89
CA LEU A 157 -0.78 -16.41 -2.40
C LEU A 157 -2.28 -16.68 -2.58
N ALA A 158 -2.64 -17.90 -3.01
CA ALA A 158 -4.04 -18.26 -3.23
C ALA A 158 -4.79 -18.29 -1.89
N ARG A 159 -4.26 -19.00 -0.89
CA ARG A 159 -4.86 -19.05 0.44
C ARG A 159 -4.91 -17.68 1.09
N GLN A 160 -3.80 -16.94 1.07
CA GLN A 160 -3.72 -15.60 1.67
C GLN A 160 -4.72 -14.64 1.02
N SER A 161 -4.90 -14.68 -0.30
CA SER A 161 -5.87 -13.81 -0.99
C SER A 161 -7.31 -14.01 -0.48
N VAL A 162 -7.70 -15.26 -0.23
CA VAL A 162 -9.03 -15.60 0.29
C VAL A 162 -9.19 -15.16 1.74
N GLU A 163 -8.16 -15.33 2.57
CA GLU A 163 -8.17 -14.91 3.97
C GLU A 163 -8.22 -13.40 4.13
N ILE A 164 -7.39 -12.69 3.36
CA ILE A 164 -7.36 -11.22 3.33
C ILE A 164 -8.72 -10.67 2.89
N ARG A 165 -9.34 -11.27 1.86
CA ARG A 165 -10.67 -10.86 1.41
C ARG A 165 -11.72 -11.00 2.52
N LYS A 166 -11.66 -12.06 3.34
CA LYS A 166 -12.57 -12.23 4.48
C LYS A 166 -12.38 -11.11 5.52
N ILE A 167 -11.14 -10.76 5.83
CA ILE A 167 -10.82 -9.66 6.74
C ILE A 167 -11.34 -8.33 6.19
N PHE A 168 -11.16 -8.05 4.90
CA PHE A 168 -11.65 -6.81 4.29
C PHE A 168 -13.18 -6.70 4.36
N LEU A 169 -13.90 -7.80 4.15
CA LEU A 169 -15.36 -7.83 4.32
C LEU A 169 -15.75 -7.53 5.77
N GLN A 170 -15.06 -8.12 6.76
CA GLN A 170 -15.30 -7.84 8.17
C GLN A 170 -15.01 -6.37 8.55
N CYS A 171 -13.95 -5.78 8.01
CA CYS A 171 -13.63 -4.37 8.23
C CYS A 171 -14.66 -3.43 7.58
N ALA A 172 -15.24 -3.81 6.44
CA ALA A 172 -16.22 -2.99 5.72
C ALA A 172 -17.62 -2.97 6.36
N GLU A 173 -17.90 -3.85 7.31
CA GLU A 173 -19.17 -3.87 8.07
C GLU A 173 -19.22 -2.80 9.19
N ARG A 174 -18.14 -2.03 9.40
CA ARG A 174 -18.03 -0.96 10.40
C ARG A 174 -18.00 0.41 9.76
#